data_AF-A0A0D8L1W9-F1
#
_entry.id   AF-A0A0D8L1W9-F1
#
_cell.length_a   1.000
_cell.length_b   1.000
_cell.length_c   1.000
_cell.angle_alpha   90.00
_cell.angle_beta   90.00
_cell.angle_gamma   90.00
#
_symmetry.space_group_name_H-M   'P 1'
#
loop_
_entity.id
_entity.type
_entity.pdbx_description
1 polymer ?
#
loop_
_entity_poly.entity_id
_entity_poly.type
_entity_poly.pdbx_seq_one_letter_code
_entity_poly.pdbx_strand_id
1 'polypeptide(L)'
;MALSALPLQEPAAIKSNLVHPRGRDTFWRFYFGSVPGWQRPEGDIFTRMSELCDVYYGAFWEFSMLTNGGVFIWPDMIETSLPMVNPHNGNNAELSPEAAGIAVCLMTFSIWSFRTESEVLVEYFYQLRDYALQHDECAAIFHLID
;
A
#
# COMPACT_ATOMS: atom_id res chain seq x y z
N MET A 1 16.39 45.81 -3.68
CA MET A 1 15.82 44.59 -4.30
C MET A 1 15.67 43.55 -3.21
N ALA A 2 14.44 43.35 -2.71
CA ALA A 2 14.16 42.27 -1.76
C ALA A 2 13.80 41.02 -2.54
N LEU A 3 14.55 39.94 -2.35
CA LEU A 3 14.21 38.61 -2.84
C LEU A 3 12.95 38.15 -2.09
N SER A 4 11.81 38.13 -2.79
CA SER A 4 10.61 37.45 -2.33
C SER A 4 10.91 35.95 -2.28
N ALA A 5 10.97 35.37 -1.08
CA ALA A 5 10.88 33.92 -0.95
C ALA A 5 9.56 33.47 -1.56
N LEU A 6 9.60 32.56 -2.53
CA LEU A 6 8.39 31.87 -2.99
C LEU A 6 7.81 31.13 -1.77
N PRO A 7 6.51 31.23 -1.50
CA PRO A 7 5.91 30.45 -0.43
C PRO A 7 6.23 28.97 -0.69
N LEU A 8 6.73 28.28 0.33
CA LEU A 8 6.87 26.82 0.30
C LEU A 8 5.47 26.27 0.02
N GLN A 9 5.25 25.82 -1.21
CA GLN A 9 4.00 25.23 -1.61
C GLN A 9 3.82 23.97 -0.76
N GLU A 10 2.82 23.96 0.12
CA GLU A 10 2.50 22.77 0.89
C GLU A 10 2.33 21.60 -0.10
N PRO A 11 2.94 20.43 0.18
CA PRO A 11 2.83 19.30 -0.70
C PRO A 11 1.35 18.98 -0.89
N ALA A 12 0.90 18.91 -2.14
CA ALA A 12 -0.51 18.64 -2.45
C ALA A 12 -0.94 17.30 -1.82
N ALA A 13 -2.15 17.28 -1.24
CA ALA A 13 -2.71 16.07 -0.66
C ALA A 13 -2.75 14.93 -1.70
N ILE A 14 -2.23 13.77 -1.33
CA ILE A 14 -2.17 12.59 -2.18
C ILE A 14 -3.55 11.92 -2.12
N LYS A 15 -4.17 11.73 -3.28
CA LYS A 15 -5.51 11.14 -3.36
C LYS A 15 -5.44 9.77 -4.03
N SER A 16 -6.29 8.85 -3.58
CA SER A 16 -6.53 7.58 -4.22
C SER A 16 -7.62 7.68 -5.30
N ASN A 17 -7.42 6.99 -6.42
CA ASN A 17 -8.40 6.82 -7.49
C ASN A 17 -8.50 5.33 -7.83
N LEU A 18 -9.73 4.81 -7.84
CA LEU A 18 -9.97 3.41 -8.19
C LEU A 18 -9.65 3.16 -9.67
N VAL A 19 -8.94 2.07 -9.91
CA VAL A 19 -8.70 1.53 -11.25
C VAL A 19 -10.01 0.97 -11.77
N HIS A 20 -10.43 1.48 -12.94
CA HIS A 20 -11.62 1.01 -13.62
C HIS A 20 -11.57 -0.52 -13.82
N PRO A 21 -12.67 -1.27 -13.65
CA PRO A 21 -12.65 -2.74 -13.73
C PRO A 21 -11.96 -3.33 -14.97
N ARG A 22 -12.11 -2.68 -16.13
CA ARG A 22 -11.46 -3.07 -17.41
C ARG A 22 -9.93 -2.88 -17.44
N GLY A 23 -9.34 -2.22 -16.46
CA GLY A 23 -7.88 -2.04 -16.36
C GLY A 23 -7.23 -2.99 -15.36
N ARG A 24 -8.03 -3.67 -14.51
CA ARG A 24 -7.52 -4.51 -13.41
C ARG A 24 -6.72 -5.72 -13.91
N ASP A 25 -7.12 -6.32 -15.03
CA ASP A 25 -6.43 -7.45 -15.66
C ASP A 25 -5.01 -7.10 -16.16
N THR A 26 -4.80 -5.84 -16.54
CA THR A 26 -3.49 -5.35 -17.01
C THR A 26 -2.66 -4.65 -15.94
N PHE A 27 -3.23 -4.41 -14.75
CA PHE A 27 -2.64 -3.60 -13.69
C PHE A 27 -1.21 -4.03 -13.34
N TRP A 28 -1.02 -5.30 -12.97
CA TRP A 28 0.29 -5.82 -12.57
C TRP A 28 1.32 -5.73 -13.68
N ARG A 29 0.92 -6.06 -14.90
CA ARG A 29 1.81 -5.96 -16.06
C ARG A 29 2.19 -4.51 -16.36
N PHE A 30 1.25 -3.58 -16.20
CA PHE A 30 1.45 -2.17 -16.52
C PHE A 30 2.38 -1.49 -15.51
N TYR A 31 2.12 -1.65 -14.21
CA TYR A 31 2.90 -0.98 -13.16
C TYR A 31 4.17 -1.73 -12.76
N PHE A 32 4.13 -3.06 -12.73
CA PHE A 32 5.22 -3.89 -12.24
C PHE A 32 5.95 -4.64 -13.35
N GLY A 33 5.60 -4.47 -14.63
CA GLY A 33 6.11 -5.32 -15.72
C GLY A 33 7.63 -5.31 -15.92
N SER A 34 8.35 -4.30 -15.41
CA SER A 34 9.81 -4.24 -15.39
C SER A 34 10.44 -4.95 -14.18
N VAL A 35 9.66 -5.29 -13.15
CA VAL A 35 10.11 -6.00 -11.95
C VAL A 35 10.26 -7.50 -12.27
N PRO A 36 11.42 -8.10 -11.98
CA PRO A 36 11.59 -9.54 -12.09
C PRO A 36 10.53 -10.31 -11.27
N GLY A 37 9.73 -11.14 -11.93
CA GLY A 37 8.68 -11.94 -11.27
C GLY A 37 7.38 -11.20 -10.97
N TRP A 38 7.09 -10.08 -11.67
CA TRP A 38 5.92 -9.20 -11.50
C TRP A 38 4.55 -9.87 -11.38
N GLN A 39 4.40 -11.15 -11.74
CA GLN A 39 3.15 -11.91 -11.62
C GLN A 39 2.86 -12.40 -10.19
N ARG A 40 3.84 -12.39 -9.28
CA ARG A 40 3.69 -12.95 -7.92
C ARG A 40 3.29 -11.97 -6.81
N PRO A 41 3.56 -10.64 -6.87
CA PRO A 41 3.27 -9.73 -5.76
C PRO A 41 1.81 -9.79 -5.28
N GLU A 42 0.85 -9.99 -6.19
CA GLU A 42 -0.57 -10.14 -5.83
C GLU A 42 -0.80 -11.28 -4.83
N GLY A 43 -0.30 -12.47 -5.13
CA GLY A 43 -0.42 -13.63 -4.26
C GLY A 43 0.33 -13.44 -2.93
N ASP A 44 1.47 -12.75 -2.95
CA ASP A 44 2.24 -12.44 -1.74
C ASP A 44 1.48 -11.44 -0.84
N ILE A 45 0.78 -10.46 -1.41
CA ILE A 45 -0.08 -9.53 -0.66
C ILE A 45 -1.24 -10.29 0.00
N PHE A 46 -1.92 -11.18 -0.74
CA PHE A 46 -3.02 -11.97 -0.18
C PHE A 46 -2.54 -12.90 0.94
N THR A 47 -1.40 -13.56 0.74
CA THR A 47 -0.79 -14.43 1.74
C THR A 47 -0.48 -13.64 3.00
N ARG A 48 0.10 -12.44 2.86
CA ARG A 48 0.42 -11.57 3.99
C ARG A 48 -0.84 -11.09 4.72
N MET A 49 -1.92 -10.77 4.00
CA MET A 49 -3.20 -10.43 4.63
C MET A 49 -3.72 -11.60 5.50
N SER A 50 -3.69 -12.83 4.97
CA SER A 50 -4.07 -14.02 5.73
C SER A 50 -3.16 -14.34 6.91
N GLU A 51 -1.87 -14.01 6.83
CA GLU A 51 -0.92 -14.19 7.93
C GLU A 51 -1.14 -13.18 9.07
N LEU A 52 -1.60 -11.97 8.75
CA LEU A 52 -1.75 -10.89 9.73
C LEU A 52 -3.16 -10.79 10.31
N CYS A 53 -4.19 -11.35 9.67
CA CYS A 53 -5.58 -11.20 10.08
C CYS A 53 -6.30 -12.54 10.15
N ASP A 54 -6.52 -13.05 11.38
CA ASP A 54 -7.14 -14.36 11.61
C ASP A 54 -8.62 -14.43 11.18
N VAL A 55 -9.29 -13.27 11.10
CA VAL A 55 -10.68 -13.17 10.64
C VAL A 55 -10.79 -12.98 9.13
N TYR A 56 -9.67 -12.85 8.42
CA TYR A 56 -9.65 -12.70 6.97
C TYR A 56 -9.68 -14.07 6.27
N TYR A 57 -10.78 -14.34 5.57
CA TYR A 57 -10.98 -15.58 4.79
C TYR A 57 -10.91 -15.36 3.27
N GLY A 58 -10.41 -14.21 2.83
CA GLY A 58 -10.46 -13.76 1.44
C GLY A 58 -11.45 -12.62 1.23
N ALA A 59 -11.21 -11.83 0.17
CA ALA A 59 -12.09 -10.76 -0.27
C ALA A 59 -11.88 -10.52 -1.77
N PHE A 60 -12.80 -9.79 -2.40
CA PHE A 60 -12.45 -9.08 -3.62
C PHE A 60 -11.48 -7.95 -3.27
N TRP A 61 -10.57 -7.62 -4.18
CA TRP A 61 -9.62 -6.53 -3.95
C TRP A 61 -9.87 -5.39 -4.92
N GLU A 62 -9.86 -4.19 -4.37
CA GLU A 62 -9.89 -2.94 -5.09
C GLU A 62 -8.47 -2.51 -5.43
N PHE A 63 -8.33 -1.92 -6.61
CA PHE A 63 -7.05 -1.49 -7.16
C PHE A 63 -7.03 0.03 -7.20
N SER A 64 -5.98 0.62 -6.65
CA SER A 64 -5.91 2.07 -6.44
C SER A 64 -4.64 2.66 -7.05
N MET A 65 -4.80 3.82 -7.69
CA MET A 65 -3.72 4.67 -8.15
C MET A 65 -3.71 5.97 -7.34
N LEU A 66 -2.53 6.37 -6.91
CA LEU A 66 -2.31 7.58 -6.15
C LEU A 66 -1.92 8.74 -7.07
N THR A 67 -2.32 9.95 -6.73
CA THR A 67 -1.98 11.16 -7.53
C THR A 67 -0.49 11.46 -7.58
N ASN A 68 0.33 10.87 -6.70
CA ASN A 68 1.79 10.96 -6.73
C ASN A 68 2.46 9.85 -7.57
N GLY A 69 1.68 9.01 -8.27
CA GLY A 69 2.19 7.92 -9.11
C GLY A 69 2.21 6.55 -8.43
N GLY A 70 2.00 6.49 -7.11
CA GLY A 70 1.96 5.24 -6.37
C GLY A 70 0.76 4.37 -6.72
N VAL A 71 0.86 3.08 -6.43
CA VAL A 71 -0.23 2.13 -6.64
C VAL A 71 -0.28 1.13 -5.49
N PHE A 72 -1.49 0.68 -5.16
CA PHE A 72 -1.69 -0.36 -4.16
C PHE A 72 -3.04 -1.06 -4.38
N ILE A 73 -3.26 -2.14 -3.63
CA ILE A 73 -4.54 -2.84 -3.60
C ILE A 73 -5.01 -2.97 -2.15
N TRP A 74 -6.32 -3.05 -1.95
CA TRP A 74 -6.91 -3.24 -0.62
C TRP A 74 -8.18 -4.11 -0.70
N PRO A 75 -8.50 -4.87 0.35
CA PRO A 75 -9.65 -5.78 0.35
C PRO A 75 -10.98 -5.02 0.48
N ASP A 76 -11.93 -5.29 -0.41
CA ASP A 76 -13.30 -4.81 -0.32
C ASP A 76 -14.09 -5.71 0.65
N MET A 77 -14.27 -5.22 1.87
CA MET A 77 -14.87 -5.95 2.98
C MET A 77 -15.98 -5.14 3.64
N ILE A 78 -16.97 -5.84 4.21
CA ILE A 78 -18.09 -5.22 4.92
C ILE A 78 -17.65 -4.80 6.32
N GLU A 79 -16.69 -5.53 6.90
CA GLU A 79 -16.04 -5.23 8.17
C GLU A 79 -15.35 -3.87 8.08
N THR A 80 -15.61 -3.00 9.06
CA THR A 80 -15.01 -1.66 9.12
C THR A 80 -13.74 -1.61 9.96
N SER A 81 -13.41 -2.69 10.66
CA SER A 81 -12.23 -2.84 11.51
C SER A 81 -11.77 -4.28 11.47
N LEU A 82 -10.48 -4.48 11.23
CA LEU A 82 -9.81 -5.76 11.13
C LEU A 82 -8.77 -5.84 12.24
N PRO A 83 -8.87 -6.83 13.15
CA PRO A 83 -7.82 -7.12 14.11
C PRO A 83 -6.63 -7.71 13.37
N MET A 84 -5.54 -6.95 13.33
CA MET A 84 -4.29 -7.30 12.67
C MET A 84 -3.22 -7.57 13.72
N VAL A 85 -2.47 -8.65 13.56
CA VAL A 85 -1.31 -9.00 14.39
C VAL A 85 -0.13 -9.28 13.48
N ASN A 86 0.99 -8.59 13.68
CA ASN A 86 2.22 -8.90 12.97
C ASN A 86 3.08 -9.83 13.83
N PRO A 87 3.20 -11.13 13.49
CA PRO A 87 3.94 -12.09 14.30
C PRO A 87 5.46 -11.83 14.32
N HIS A 88 5.98 -11.00 13.40
CA HIS A 88 7.41 -10.74 13.28
C HIS A 88 7.92 -9.73 14.33
N ASN A 89 7.09 -8.75 14.71
CA ASN A 89 7.41 -7.74 15.72
C ASN A 89 6.54 -7.86 16.98
N GLY A 90 5.46 -8.64 16.95
CA GLY A 90 4.52 -8.83 18.06
C GLY A 90 3.49 -7.70 18.21
N ASN A 91 3.47 -6.72 17.32
CA ASN A 91 2.54 -5.60 17.36
C ASN A 91 1.17 -6.01 16.85
N ASN A 92 0.14 -5.34 17.35
CA ASN A 92 -1.23 -5.48 16.90
C ASN A 92 -1.84 -4.11 16.59
N ALA A 93 -2.82 -4.10 15.71
CA ALA A 93 -3.56 -2.90 15.33
C ALA A 93 -4.97 -3.28 14.91
N GLU A 94 -5.92 -2.40 15.16
CA GLU A 94 -7.24 -2.43 14.53
C GLU A 94 -7.18 -1.49 13.33
N LEU A 95 -7.41 -2.03 12.13
CA LEU A 95 -7.31 -1.28 10.88
C LEU A 95 -8.57 -1.43 10.04
N SER A 96 -9.00 -0.37 9.37
CA SER A 96 -9.97 -0.51 8.27
C SER A 96 -9.40 -1.42 7.16
N PRO A 97 -10.26 -1.98 6.27
CA PRO A 97 -9.79 -2.76 5.13
C PRO A 97 -8.80 -2.00 4.24
N GLU A 98 -9.03 -0.71 3.98
CA GLU A 98 -8.09 0.13 3.21
C GLU A 98 -6.74 0.24 3.93
N ALA A 99 -6.74 0.58 5.23
CA ALA A 99 -5.51 0.71 6.01
C ALA A 99 -4.74 -0.61 6.15
N ALA A 100 -5.43 -1.74 6.31
CA ALA A 100 -4.83 -3.06 6.27
C ALA A 100 -4.18 -3.35 4.91
N GLY A 101 -4.86 -3.01 3.81
CA GLY A 101 -4.32 -3.08 2.44
C GLY A 101 -3.05 -2.27 2.26
N ILE A 102 -3.02 -1.03 2.76
CA ILE A 102 -1.82 -0.17 2.77
C ILE A 102 -0.66 -0.85 3.51
N ALA A 103 -0.92 -1.36 4.73
CA ALA A 103 0.11 -2.00 5.55
C ALA A 103 0.73 -3.22 4.85
N VAL A 104 -0.09 -4.14 4.34
CA VAL A 104 0.41 -5.35 3.67
C VAL A 104 1.11 -5.05 2.34
N CYS A 105 0.68 -4.02 1.62
CA CYS A 105 1.36 -3.55 0.41
C CYS A 105 2.73 -2.95 0.73
N LEU A 106 2.84 -2.09 1.77
CA LEU A 106 4.12 -1.53 2.21
C LEU A 106 5.12 -2.61 2.59
N MET A 107 4.70 -3.60 3.38
CA MET A 107 5.56 -4.74 3.73
C MET A 107 6.00 -5.52 2.48
N THR A 108 5.08 -5.79 1.56
CA THR A 108 5.37 -6.53 0.34
C THR A 108 6.34 -5.78 -0.55
N PHE A 109 6.13 -4.49 -0.81
CA PHE A 109 7.02 -3.67 -1.63
C PHE A 109 8.42 -3.57 -1.02
N SER A 110 8.51 -3.40 0.30
CA SER A 110 9.79 -3.42 1.02
C SER A 110 10.55 -4.73 0.77
N ILE A 111 9.93 -5.87 1.07
CA ILE A 111 10.55 -7.20 0.90
C ILE A 111 10.95 -7.44 -0.55
N TRP A 112 10.08 -7.09 -1.50
CA TRP A 112 10.34 -7.31 -2.91
C TRP A 112 11.43 -6.40 -3.46
N SER A 113 11.54 -5.16 -2.97
CA SER A 113 12.62 -4.25 -3.37
C SER A 113 13.99 -4.82 -3.04
N PHE A 114 14.17 -5.45 -1.87
CA PHE A 114 15.40 -6.16 -1.52
C PHE A 114 15.61 -7.44 -2.34
N ARG A 115 14.56 -8.22 -2.57
CA ARG A 115 14.66 -9.50 -3.32
C ARG A 115 15.02 -9.31 -4.79
N THR A 116 14.57 -8.22 -5.39
CA THR A 116 14.69 -7.96 -6.84
C THR A 116 15.65 -6.82 -7.17
N GLU A 117 16.17 -6.12 -6.16
CA GLU A 117 16.96 -4.89 -6.30
C GLU A 117 16.27 -3.85 -7.21
N SER A 118 14.94 -3.79 -7.14
CA SER A 118 14.13 -2.98 -8.05
C SER A 118 13.88 -1.56 -7.51
N GLU A 119 14.42 -0.56 -8.22
CA GLU A 119 14.15 0.86 -7.93
C GLU A 119 12.66 1.21 -8.05
N VAL A 120 11.92 0.56 -8.95
CA VAL A 120 10.46 0.76 -9.12
C VAL A 120 9.71 0.42 -7.83
N LEU A 121 10.09 -0.67 -7.17
CA LEU A 121 9.46 -1.06 -5.90
C LEU A 121 9.87 -0.15 -4.74
N VAL A 122 11.11 0.34 -4.74
CA VAL A 122 11.55 1.37 -3.79
C VAL A 122 10.70 2.64 -3.96
N GLU A 123 10.47 3.07 -5.20
CA GLU A 123 9.64 4.23 -5.51
C GLU A 123 8.18 4.02 -5.08
N TYR A 124 7.56 2.88 -5.43
CA TYR A 124 6.20 2.55 -5.01
C TYR A 124 6.05 2.44 -3.49
N PHE A 125 7.06 1.91 -2.80
CA PHE A 125 7.10 1.92 -1.35
C PHE A 125 7.02 3.34 -0.80
N TYR A 126 7.87 4.25 -1.28
CA TYR A 126 7.88 5.63 -0.81
C TYR A 126 6.61 6.40 -1.18
N GLN A 127 6.10 6.23 -2.40
CA GLN A 127 4.85 6.86 -2.83
C GLN A 127 3.64 6.41 -2.01
N LEU A 128 3.55 5.11 -1.69
CA LEU A 128 2.50 4.57 -0.83
C LEU A 128 2.69 5.00 0.63
N ARG A 129 3.94 5.06 1.11
CA ARG A 129 4.26 5.53 2.46
C ARG A 129 3.84 6.98 2.66
N ASP A 130 4.08 7.83 1.67
CA ASP A 130 3.69 9.24 1.73
C ASP A 130 2.15 9.41 1.76
N TYR A 131 1.40 8.53 1.09
CA TYR A 131 -0.06 8.46 1.23
C TYR A 131 -0.48 7.95 2.62
N ALA A 132 0.17 6.90 3.12
CA ALA A 132 -0.09 6.34 4.44
C ALA A 132 0.14 7.36 5.58
N LEU A 133 1.13 8.25 5.44
CA LEU A 133 1.41 9.34 6.39
C LEU A 133 0.27 10.37 6.46
N GLN A 134 -0.59 10.45 5.44
CA GLN A 134 -1.76 11.34 5.38
C GLN A 134 -3.06 10.64 5.82
N HIS A 135 -3.01 9.32 6.06
CA HIS A 135 -4.18 8.54 6.45
C HIS A 135 -4.56 8.76 7.92
N ASP A 136 -5.86 8.78 8.23
CA ASP A 136 -6.34 8.95 9.62
C ASP A 136 -5.82 7.85 10.56
N GLU A 137 -5.53 6.67 10.00
CA GLU A 137 -5.00 5.50 10.71
C GLU A 137 -3.46 5.36 10.63
N CYS A 138 -2.73 6.42 10.25
CA CYS A 138 -1.28 6.33 10.00
C CYS A 138 -0.49 5.73 11.17
N ALA A 139 -0.81 6.12 12.41
CA ALA A 139 -0.13 5.61 13.60
C ALA A 139 -0.32 4.10 13.76
N ALA A 140 -1.53 3.58 13.49
CA ALA A 140 -1.83 2.16 13.58
C ALA A 140 -1.15 1.37 12.44
N ILE A 141 -1.17 1.92 11.22
CA ILE A 141 -0.47 1.34 10.07
C ILE A 141 1.03 1.17 10.37
N PHE A 142 1.69 2.25 10.82
CA PHE A 142 3.13 2.22 11.09
C PHE A 142 3.49 1.42 12.33
N HIS A 143 2.64 1.40 13.36
CA HIS A 143 2.84 0.52 14.51
C HIS A 143 2.82 -0.96 14.10
N LEU A 144 1.91 -1.35 13.22
CA LEU A 144 1.81 -2.74 12.78
C LEU A 144 3.06 -3.19 11.99
N ILE A 145 3.65 -2.31 11.19
CA ILE A 145 4.75 -2.65 10.25
C ILE A 145 6.17 -2.25 10.72
N ASP A 146 6.30 -1.76 11.96
CA ASP A 146 7.58 -1.39 12.59
C ASP A 146 8.59 -2.55 12.63
#